data_AF-A0A2M7QWZ8-F1
#
_entry.id   AF-A0A2M7QWZ8-F1
#
_cell.length_a   1.000
_cell.length_b   1.000
_cell.length_c   1.000
_cell.angle_alpha   90.00
_cell.angle_beta   90.00
_cell.angle_gamma   90.00
#
_symmetry.space_group_name_H-M   'P 1'
#
loop_
_entity.id
_entity.type
_entity.pdbx_description
1 polymer ?
#
loop_
_entity_poly.entity_id
_entity_poly.type
_entity_poly.pdbx_seq_one_letter_code
_entity_poly.pdbx_strand_id
1 'polypeptide(L)'
;ADSICEKIIRDFDKISPSFYIQEDRKNGFIIGYDRQSKIHKIPMLSISIGVVTNEMRDITHVAQIGEIGAELKKLAKNIEKSNYVKDKRQEKR
;
A
#
# COMPACT_ATOMS: atom_id res chain seq x y z
N ALA A 1 6.65 11.91 -8.66
CA ALA A 1 5.84 10.74 -8.29
C ALA A 1 5.14 10.93 -6.94
N ASP A 2 5.82 11.56 -5.98
CA ASP A 2 5.39 11.72 -4.58
C ASP A 2 4.01 12.39 -4.45
N SER A 3 3.82 13.56 -5.08
CA SER A 3 2.54 14.29 -5.05
C SER A 3 1.36 13.50 -5.64
N ILE A 4 1.61 12.65 -6.63
CA ILE A 4 0.60 11.78 -7.23
C ILE A 4 0.21 10.67 -6.24
N CYS A 5 1.20 10.03 -5.60
CA CYS A 5 0.97 8.99 -4.61
C CYS A 5 0.17 9.53 -3.42
N GLU A 6 0.56 10.70 -2.91
CA GLU A 6 -0.15 11.38 -1.82
C GLU A 6 -1.59 11.71 -2.20
N LYS A 7 -1.82 12.20 -3.43
CA LYS A 7 -3.18 12.46 -3.92
C LYS A 7 -4.02 11.19 -3.99
N ILE A 8 -3.47 10.10 -4.54
CA ILE A 8 -4.17 8.81 -4.64
C ILE A 8 -4.53 8.30 -3.24
N ILE A 9 -3.58 8.31 -2.30
CA ILE A 9 -3.80 7.88 -0.91
C ILE A 9 -4.89 8.72 -0.25
N ARG A 10 -4.79 10.05 -0.34
CA ARG A 10 -5.77 10.96 0.25
C ARG A 10 -7.17 10.74 -0.30
N ASP A 11 -7.30 10.63 -1.62
CA ASP A 11 -8.59 10.46 -2.27
C ASP A 11 -9.18 9.07 -1.95
N PHE A 12 -8.34 8.02 -1.89
CA PHE A 12 -8.76 6.69 -1.48
C PHE A 12 -9.23 6.66 -0.03
N ASP A 13 -8.43 7.19 0.91
CA ASP A 13 -8.76 7.19 2.34
C ASP A 13 -10.02 8.00 2.65
N LYS A 14 -10.34 9.00 1.82
CA LYS A 14 -11.57 9.78 1.93
C LYS A 14 -12.80 9.02 1.45
N ILE A 15 -12.68 8.24 0.37
CA ILE A 15 -13.83 7.58 -0.28
C ILE A 15 -14.06 6.18 0.30
N SER A 16 -13.00 5.41 0.56
CA SER A 16 -13.06 4.01 1.02
C SER A 16 -14.04 3.80 2.19
N PRO A 17 -14.04 4.62 3.27
CA PRO A 17 -14.97 4.44 4.39
C PRO A 17 -16.45 4.50 3.99
N SER A 18 -16.80 5.22 2.92
CA SER A 18 -18.20 5.39 2.48
C SER A 18 -18.85 4.09 1.99
N PHE A 19 -18.05 3.08 1.63
CA PHE A 19 -18.52 1.77 1.20
C PHE A 19 -18.83 0.81 2.37
N TYR A 20 -18.63 1.25 3.61
CA TYR A 20 -18.87 0.45 4.81
C TYR A 20 -20.10 0.94 5.57
N ILE A 21 -20.71 0.04 6.35
CA ILE A 21 -21.80 0.41 7.26
C ILE A 21 -21.29 1.37 8.34
N GLN A 22 -22.19 2.13 8.96
CA GLN A 22 -21.80 3.13 9.97
C GLN A 22 -21.06 2.50 11.16
N GLU A 23 -21.44 1.28 11.55
CA GLU A 23 -20.83 0.59 12.68
C GLU A 23 -19.34 0.27 12.42
N ASP A 24 -19.03 -0.38 11.30
CA ASP A 24 -17.65 -0.65 10.89
C ASP A 24 -16.82 0.63 10.73
N ARG A 25 -17.41 1.68 10.13
CA ARG A 25 -16.76 3.00 10.00
C ARG A 25 -16.39 3.59 11.35
N LYS A 26 -17.29 3.51 12.33
CA LYS A 26 -17.08 4.04 13.68
C LYS A 26 -16.05 3.22 14.46
N ASN A 27 -16.04 1.91 14.23
CA ASN A 27 -15.15 0.97 14.90
C ASN A 27 -13.73 0.95 14.29
N GLY A 28 -13.58 1.33 13.02
CA GLY A 28 -12.30 1.31 12.30
C GLY A 28 -11.84 -0.09 11.88
N PHE A 29 -12.73 -1.08 11.93
CA PHE A 29 -12.51 -2.44 11.48
C PHE A 29 -13.84 -3.09 11.09
N ILE A 30 -13.76 -4.14 10.27
CA ILE A 30 -14.86 -4.99 9.84
C ILE A 30 -14.75 -6.31 10.60
N ILE A 31 -15.90 -6.91 10.93
CA ILE A 31 -15.94 -8.27 11.46
C ILE A 31 -16.02 -9.26 10.30
N GLY A 32 -14.99 -10.10 10.16
CA GLY A 32 -14.95 -11.21 9.22
C GLY A 32 -14.97 -12.56 9.94
N TYR A 33 -15.55 -13.57 9.28
CA TYR A 33 -15.51 -14.96 9.74
C TYR A 33 -14.55 -15.75 8.85
N ASP A 34 -13.69 -16.56 9.47
CA ASP A 34 -12.89 -17.52 8.71
C ASP A 34 -13.68 -18.79 8.36
N ARG A 35 -13.03 -19.73 7.66
CA ARG A 35 -13.64 -21.01 7.25
C ARG A 35 -13.98 -21.94 8.42
N GLN A 36 -13.57 -21.61 9.64
CA GLN A 36 -13.86 -22.34 10.88
C GLN A 36 -14.85 -21.55 11.76
N SER A 37 -15.52 -20.54 11.20
CA SER A 37 -16.48 -19.66 11.90
C SER A 37 -15.86 -18.82 13.03
N LYS A 38 -14.54 -18.65 13.07
CA LYS A 38 -13.90 -17.78 14.05
C LYS A 38 -14.00 -16.32 13.61
N ILE A 39 -14.32 -15.46 14.57
CA ILE A 39 -14.42 -14.00 14.38
C ILE A 39 -13.02 -13.39 14.34
N HIS A 40 -12.78 -12.55 13.33
CA HIS A 40 -11.58 -11.73 13.18
C HIS A 40 -11.94 -10.27 12.96
N LYS A 41 -11.16 -9.37 13.55
CA LYS A 41 -11.22 -7.94 13.26
C LYS A 41 -10.28 -7.66 12.10
N ILE A 42 -10.84 -7.18 11.00
CA ILE A 42 -10.09 -6.84 9.79
C ILE A 42 -10.03 -5.30 9.73
N PRO A 43 -8.84 -4.69 9.68
CA PRO A 43 -8.72 -3.24 9.53
C PRO A 43 -9.47 -2.74 8.29
N MET A 44 -9.83 -1.45 8.28
CA MET A 44 -10.37 -0.82 7.07
C MET A 44 -9.42 -0.99 5.89
N LEU A 45 -9.97 -1.16 4.69
CA LEU A 45 -9.18 -1.35 3.49
C LEU A 45 -8.25 -0.14 3.27
N SER A 46 -6.98 -0.43 3.00
CA SER A 46 -5.92 0.54 2.73
C SER A 46 -5.20 0.22 1.42
N ILE A 47 -4.38 1.17 0.91
CA ILE A 47 -3.61 0.97 -0.32
C ILE A 47 -2.11 1.10 -0.09
N SER A 48 -1.34 0.23 -0.73
CA SER A 48 0.12 0.26 -0.69
C SER A 48 0.68 0.48 -2.10
N ILE A 49 1.44 1.56 -2.31
CA ILE A 49 2.03 1.91 -3.60
C ILE A 49 3.55 1.71 -3.57
N GLY A 50 4.10 0.93 -4.50
CA GLY A 50 5.55 0.82 -4.72
C GLY A 50 5.96 1.60 -5.97
N VAL A 51 6.91 2.54 -5.84
CA VAL A 51 7.39 3.39 -6.95
C VAL A 51 8.81 2.98 -7.33
N VAL A 52 8.94 2.29 -8.45
CA VAL A 52 10.24 2.01 -9.09
C VAL A 52 10.66 3.23 -9.89
N THR A 53 11.91 3.66 -9.74
CA THR A 53 12.45 4.81 -10.47
C THR A 53 13.93 4.62 -10.77
N ASN A 54 14.40 5.22 -11.86
CA ASN A 54 15.80 5.31 -12.25
C ASN A 54 16.44 6.68 -11.92
N GLU A 55 15.77 7.52 -11.11
CA GLU A 55 16.29 8.85 -10.72
C GLU A 55 17.65 8.79 -9.98
N MET A 56 17.98 7.68 -9.33
CA MET A 56 19.19 7.54 -8.48
C MET A 56 20.12 6.37 -8.87
N ARG A 57 19.74 5.59 -9.89
CA ARG A 57 20.52 4.47 -10.41
C ARG A 57 20.03 4.03 -11.78
N ASP A 58 20.90 3.36 -12.52
CA ASP A 58 20.51 2.77 -13.79
C ASP A 58 19.72 1.47 -13.58
N ILE A 59 18.75 1.26 -14.47
CA ILE A 59 17.99 0.00 -14.57
C ILE A 59 18.34 -0.58 -15.94
N THR A 60 19.15 -1.63 -15.95
CA THR A 60 19.73 -2.22 -17.15
C THR A 60 18.88 -3.36 -17.72
N HIS A 61 18.05 -3.99 -16.88
CA HIS A 61 17.21 -5.12 -17.28
C HIS A 61 15.80 -5.02 -16.72
N VAL A 62 14.79 -5.37 -17.54
CA VAL A 62 13.38 -5.33 -17.16
C VAL A 62 13.06 -6.19 -15.92
N ALA A 63 13.78 -7.30 -15.71
CA ALA A 63 13.62 -8.16 -14.54
C ALA A 63 13.85 -7.41 -13.22
N GLN A 64 14.78 -6.43 -13.22
CA GLN A 64 15.05 -5.59 -12.05
C GLN A 64 13.80 -4.80 -11.65
N ILE A 65 13.02 -4.28 -12.60
CA ILE A 65 11.78 -3.55 -12.30
C ILE A 65 10.81 -4.44 -11.51
N GLY A 66 10.69 -5.71 -11.92
CA GLY A 66 9.85 -6.69 -11.25
C GLY A 66 10.31 -6.97 -9.81
N GLU A 67 11.61 -7.21 -9.63
CA GLU A 67 12.22 -7.48 -8.31
C GLU A 67 12.07 -6.28 -7.37
N ILE A 68 12.45 -5.08 -7.83
CA ILE A 68 12.35 -3.83 -7.08
C ILE A 68 10.89 -3.57 -6.72
N GLY A 69 9.97 -3.73 -7.68
CA GLY A 69 8.56 -3.55 -7.45
C GLY A 69 8.01 -4.50 -6.40
N ALA A 70 8.44 -5.77 -6.40
CA ALA A 70 8.04 -6.75 -5.38
C ALA A 70 8.55 -6.38 -3.98
N GLU A 71 9.81 -5.95 -3.87
CA GLU A 71 10.41 -5.47 -2.62
C GLU A 71 9.66 -4.26 -2.06
N LEU A 72 9.44 -3.23 -2.89
CA LEU A 72 8.75 -2.00 -2.48
C LEU A 72 7.29 -2.29 -2.06
N LYS A 73 6.60 -3.18 -2.77
CA LYS A 73 5.24 -3.62 -2.38
C LYS A 73 5.25 -4.34 -1.04
N LYS A 74 6.25 -5.19 -0.77
CA LYS A 74 6.39 -5.88 0.52
C LYS A 74 6.60 -4.86 1.66
N LEU A 75 7.49 -3.89 1.45
CA LEU A 75 7.74 -2.81 2.42
C LEU A 75 6.48 -1.98 2.68
N ALA A 76 5.79 -1.59 1.61
CA ALA A 76 4.56 -0.80 1.72
C ALA A 76 3.44 -1.60 2.42
N LYS A 77 3.29 -2.91 2.16
CA LYS A 77 2.24 -3.75 2.77
C LYS A 77 2.45 -4.05 4.26
N ASN A 78 3.65 -3.83 4.80
CA ASN A 78 3.92 -4.03 6.23
C ASN A 78 3.34 -2.92 7.11
N ILE A 79 2.83 -1.83 6.51
CA ILE A 79 2.20 -0.73 7.22
C ILE A 79 0.69 -0.89 7.00
N GLU A 80 -0.08 -1.02 8.09
CA GLU A 80 -1.52 -1.28 8.03
C GLU A 80 -2.34 -0.15 7.36
N LYS A 81 -1.76 1.05 7.25
CA LYS A 81 -2.38 2.23 6.64
C LYS A 81 -1.94 2.46 5.20
N SER A 82 -2.72 3.26 4.49
CA SER A 82 -2.39 3.68 3.13
C SER A 82 -1.03 4.39 3.10
N ASN A 83 -0.12 3.94 2.23
CA ASN A 83 1.21 4.53 2.10
C ASN A 83 1.80 4.30 0.70
N TYR A 84 2.93 4.95 0.46
CA TYR A 84 3.79 4.65 -0.67
C TYR A 84 5.25 4.52 -0.24
N VAL A 85 6.00 3.68 -0.97
CA VAL A 85 7.45 3.55 -0.84
C VAL A 85 8.06 3.73 -2.22
N LYS A 86 9.02 4.64 -2.32
CA LYS A 86 9.77 4.94 -3.54
C LYS A 86 11.19 4.40 -3.44
N ASP A 87 11.71 3.85 -4.53
CA ASP A 87 13.11 3.46 -4.58
C ASP A 87 14.00 4.70 -4.40
N LYS A 88 14.89 4.63 -3.40
CA LYS A 88 15.86 5.68 -3.06
C LYS A 88 17.29 5.14 -3.02
N ARG A 89 17.51 3.93 -3.55
CA ARG A 89 18.84 3.31 -3.58
C ARG A 89 19.71 4.06 -4.58
N GLN A 90 20.90 4.43 -4.12
CA GLN A 90 21.95 5.02 -4.95
C GLN A 90 22.92 3.91 -5.36
N GLU A 91 23.41 3.95 -6.60
CA GLU A 91 24.58 3.15 -6.97
C GLU A 91 25.79 3.62 -6.16
N LYS A 92 26.45 2.68 -5.49
CA LYS A 92 27.78 2.94 -4.94
C LYS A 92 28.74 3.06 -6.12
N ARG A 93 29.31 4.26 -6.31
CA ARG A 93 30.47 4.47 -7.17
C ARG A 93 31.66 3.67 -6.68
#